data_AF-A0A3P7HXL2-F1
#
_entry.id   AF-A0A3P7HXL2-F1
#
_cell.length_a   1.000
_cell.length_b   1.000
_cell.length_c   1.000
_cell.angle_alpha   90.00
_cell.angle_beta   90.00
_cell.angle_gamma   90.00
#
_symmetry.space_group_name_H-M   'P 1'
#
loop_
_entity.id
_entity.type
_entity.pdbx_description
1 polymer ?
#
loop_
_entity_poly.entity_id
_entity_poly.type
_entity_poly.pdbx_seq_one_letter_code
_entity_poly.pdbx_strand_id
1 'polypeptide(L)'
;MITGSILHLAALEVSSLLKSGHFEQPHEIYSTLLEPSDAVTDREETVEGGVNSLLLSLLRHGHIDITEEIEYPRLVHFNAHKLQAVFDICKTTTVFNIAQYDIEYLHALLTREIVSTQAEDTAAVTREMEAVLTYGTDINAQLLQRGASEQLVSGCTALLNVMALFAPVPFFSIGQFPA
;
A
#
# COMPACT_ATOMS: atom_id res chain seq x y z
N MET A 1 0.67 -0.71 4.51
CA MET A 1 -0.63 -1.25 4.96
C MET A 1 -0.85 -1.00 6.46
N ILE A 2 -0.14 -1.71 7.36
CA ILE A 2 -0.30 -1.55 8.82
C ILE A 2 -0.16 -0.08 9.26
N THR A 3 0.86 0.62 8.77
CA THR A 3 1.08 2.05 9.08
C THR A 3 -0.11 2.92 8.71
N GLY A 4 -0.74 2.69 7.55
CA GLY A 4 -1.95 3.42 7.15
C GLY A 4 -3.12 3.19 8.12
N SER A 5 -3.31 1.95 8.58
CA SER A 5 -4.32 1.62 9.60
C SER A 5 -4.03 2.27 10.95
N ILE A 6 -2.77 2.32 11.39
CA ILE A 6 -2.36 3.00 12.62
C ILE A 6 -2.69 4.49 12.54
N LEU A 7 -2.38 5.14 11.41
CA LEU A 7 -2.67 6.56 11.22
C LEU A 7 -4.19 6.84 11.20
N HIS A 8 -4.99 5.94 10.61
CA HIS A 8 -6.45 6.02 10.68
C HIS A 8 -6.97 5.91 12.12
N LEU A 9 -6.47 4.95 12.90
CA LEU A 9 -6.85 4.81 14.30
C LEU A 9 -6.44 6.04 15.12
N ALA A 10 -5.23 6.56 14.89
CA ALA A 10 -4.77 7.79 15.53
C ALA A 10 -5.66 8.98 15.17
N ALA A 11 -6.09 9.12 13.90
CA ALA A 11 -7.03 10.17 13.50
C ALA A 11 -8.37 10.07 14.25
N LEU A 12 -8.92 8.86 14.37
CA LEU A 12 -10.17 8.62 15.10
C LEU A 12 -10.03 8.96 16.59
N GLU A 13 -8.95 8.51 17.21
CA GLU A 13 -8.67 8.77 18.63
C GLU A 13 -8.49 10.26 18.89
N VAL A 14 -7.63 10.93 18.12
CA VAL A 14 -7.41 12.38 18.22
C VAL A 14 -8.72 13.14 18.01
N SER A 15 -9.52 12.78 17.00
CA SER A 15 -10.82 13.42 16.79
C SER A 15 -11.75 13.23 17.99
N SER A 16 -11.75 12.05 18.61
CA SER A 16 -12.60 11.76 19.78
C SER A 16 -12.18 12.60 20.99
N LEU A 17 -10.88 12.66 21.28
CA LEU A 17 -10.30 13.43 22.38
C LEU A 17 -10.54 14.93 22.25
N LEU A 18 -10.35 15.48 21.04
CA LEU A 18 -10.60 16.89 20.77
C LEU A 18 -12.09 17.25 20.92
N LYS A 19 -13.00 16.34 20.52
CA LYS A 19 -14.46 16.53 20.72
C LYS A 19 -14.86 16.51 22.18
N SER A 20 -14.17 15.75 23.03
CA SER A 20 -14.44 15.67 24.46
C SER A 20 -13.68 16.72 25.30
N GLY A 21 -12.87 17.57 24.67
CA GLY A 21 -12.14 18.66 25.32
C GLY A 21 -10.82 18.24 25.99
N HIS A 22 -10.28 17.06 25.62
CA HIS A 22 -8.96 16.61 26.06
C HIS A 22 -7.91 17.04 25.03
N PHE A 23 -7.13 18.08 25.37
CA PHE A 23 -6.17 18.70 24.43
C PHE A 23 -4.73 18.21 24.60
N GLU A 24 -4.34 17.74 25.79
CA GLU A 24 -2.98 17.30 26.07
C GLU A 24 -2.58 16.06 25.24
N GLN A 25 -3.43 15.04 25.18
CA GLN A 25 -3.11 13.81 24.43
C GLN A 25 -3.04 14.04 22.90
N PRO A 26 -3.98 14.77 22.26
CA PRO A 26 -3.80 15.20 20.87
C PRO A 26 -2.52 15.98 20.62
N HIS A 27 -2.14 16.87 21.56
CA HIS A 27 -0.90 17.63 21.45
C HIS A 27 0.33 16.73 21.42
N GLU A 28 0.44 15.76 22.34
CA GLU A 28 1.53 14.77 22.36
C GLU A 28 1.63 13.96 21.06
N ILE A 29 0.48 13.52 20.53
CA ILE A 29 0.40 12.78 19.25
C ILE A 29 0.86 13.67 18.10
N TYR A 30 0.41 14.93 18.04
CA TYR A 30 0.82 15.87 17.01
C TYR A 30 2.30 16.23 17.09
N SER A 31 2.83 16.49 18.29
CA SER A 31 4.25 16.74 18.50
C SER A 31 5.07 15.54 18.01
N THR A 32 4.69 14.32 18.36
CA THR A 32 5.40 13.11 17.88
C THR A 32 5.38 12.97 16.35
N LEU A 33 4.29 13.37 15.70
CA LEU A 33 4.13 13.23 14.24
C LEU A 33 4.77 14.37 13.44
N LEU A 34 4.79 15.59 13.99
CA LEU A 34 5.14 16.82 13.28
C LEU A 34 6.47 17.44 13.72
N GLU A 35 6.90 17.24 14.97
CA GLU A 35 8.19 17.74 15.43
C GLU A 35 9.33 16.95 14.79
N PRO A 36 10.49 17.60 14.55
CA PRO A 36 11.64 16.93 14.00
C PRO A 36 12.14 15.86 14.99
N SER A 37 12.29 14.63 14.50
CA SER A 37 12.75 13.50 15.30
C SER A 37 14.09 12.98 14.79
N ASP A 38 15.09 12.86 15.68
CA ASP A 38 16.42 12.33 15.36
C ASP A 38 16.37 10.91 14.76
N ALA A 39 15.35 10.11 15.13
CA ALA A 39 15.14 8.78 14.58
C ALA A 39 14.79 8.73 13.08
N VAL A 40 14.37 9.86 12.50
CA VAL A 40 14.08 10.01 11.06
C VAL A 40 15.34 10.47 10.31
N THR A 41 16.18 11.27 10.98
CA THR A 41 17.41 11.88 10.42
C THR A 41 18.50 10.85 10.09
N ASP A 42 18.57 9.73 10.83
CA ASP A 42 19.60 8.69 10.64
C ASP A 42 19.31 7.73 9.47
N ARG A 43 18.11 7.79 8.84
CA ARG A 43 17.68 6.82 7.81
C ARG A 43 17.53 7.40 6.41
N GLU A 44 17.31 8.69 6.26
CA GLU A 44 17.21 9.35 4.95
C GLU A 44 18.56 9.98 4.60
N GLU A 45 19.20 9.54 3.50
CA GLU A 45 20.32 10.29 2.91
C GLU A 45 19.88 11.75 2.76
N THR A 46 20.62 12.64 3.39
CA THR A 46 20.29 14.04 3.62
C THR A 46 19.73 14.74 2.38
N VAL A 47 18.40 14.84 2.30
CA VAL A 47 17.75 15.81 1.40
C VAL A 47 17.86 17.15 2.11
N GLU A 48 18.86 17.95 1.71
CA GLU A 48 19.07 19.31 2.20
C GLU A 48 17.75 20.11 2.20
N GLY A 49 17.27 20.49 3.39
CA GLY A 49 16.11 21.38 3.56
C GLY A 49 14.74 20.74 3.79
N GLY A 50 14.65 19.41 3.96
CA GLY A 50 13.39 18.74 4.29
C GLY A 50 12.98 18.88 5.77
N VAL A 51 11.69 19.05 6.05
CA VAL A 51 11.14 18.96 7.42
C VAL A 51 11.18 17.50 7.89
N ASN A 52 12.00 17.20 8.91
CA ASN A 52 12.23 15.84 9.45
C ASN A 52 11.10 15.33 10.37
N SER A 53 9.85 15.54 9.97
CA SER A 53 8.69 15.04 10.72
C SER A 53 8.33 13.63 10.27
N LEU A 54 7.94 12.77 11.21
CA LEU A 54 7.52 11.41 10.91
C LEU A 54 6.36 11.36 9.89
N LEU A 55 5.38 12.27 10.00
CA LEU A 55 4.23 12.31 9.09
C LEU A 55 4.63 12.59 7.63
N LEU A 56 5.52 13.57 7.42
CA LEU A 56 5.98 13.92 6.07
C LEU A 56 6.91 12.84 5.50
N SER A 57 7.77 12.22 6.32
CA SER A 57 8.55 11.06 5.88
C SER A 57 7.65 9.90 5.48
N LEU A 58 6.61 9.59 6.24
CA LEU A 58 5.63 8.57 5.87
C LEU A 58 4.90 8.92 4.55
N LEU A 59 4.55 10.18 4.32
CA LEU A 59 3.97 10.61 3.04
C LEU A 59 4.94 10.43 1.86
N ARG A 60 6.24 10.69 2.04
CA ARG A 60 7.26 10.42 1.01
C ARG A 60 7.32 8.93 0.65
N HIS A 61 7.23 8.05 1.65
CA HIS A 61 7.16 6.60 1.44
C HIS A 61 5.85 6.14 0.77
N GLY A 62 4.83 7.00 0.75
CA GLY A 62 3.61 6.78 -0.02
C GLY A 62 3.79 6.99 -1.53
N HIS A 63 4.89 7.61 -1.97
CA HIS A 63 5.19 7.76 -3.39
C HIS A 63 5.68 6.43 -3.98
N ILE A 64 5.02 5.98 -5.05
CA ILE A 64 5.40 4.75 -5.76
C ILE A 64 5.43 5.06 -7.25
N ASP A 65 6.60 4.88 -7.85
CA ASP A 65 6.77 4.91 -9.30
C ASP A 65 6.29 3.57 -9.87
N ILE A 66 5.03 3.50 -10.27
CA ILE A 66 4.50 2.36 -11.03
C ILE A 66 4.81 2.63 -12.50
N THR A 67 6.02 2.29 -12.94
CA THR A 67 6.52 2.62 -14.28
C THR A 67 6.49 1.47 -15.27
N GLU A 68 6.35 0.22 -14.82
CA GLU A 68 6.43 -0.95 -15.70
C GLU A 68 5.08 -1.69 -15.80
N GLU A 69 4.47 -1.62 -16.98
CA GLU A 69 3.40 -2.54 -17.36
C GLU A 69 3.98 -3.96 -17.42
N ILE A 70 3.40 -4.88 -16.64
CA ILE A 70 3.82 -6.29 -16.65
C ILE A 70 3.35 -6.90 -17.97
N GLU A 71 4.30 -7.28 -18.84
CA GLU A 71 4.00 -7.92 -20.12
C GLU A 71 3.34 -9.29 -19.88
N TYR A 72 2.24 -9.53 -20.60
CA TYR A 72 1.59 -10.84 -20.57
C TYR A 72 2.51 -11.90 -21.21
N PRO A 73 2.70 -13.07 -20.58
CA PRO A 73 3.61 -14.08 -21.10
C PRO A 73 3.17 -14.60 -22.47
N ARG A 74 4.13 -14.90 -23.34
CA ARG A 74 3.85 -15.50 -24.65
C ARG A 74 3.59 -16.99 -24.49
N LEU A 75 2.34 -17.39 -24.70
CA LEU A 75 1.88 -18.77 -24.52
C LEU A 75 1.55 -19.39 -25.87
N VAL A 76 1.98 -20.64 -26.07
CA VAL A 76 1.71 -21.43 -27.29
C VAL A 76 0.67 -22.51 -27.00
N HIS A 77 0.67 -23.08 -25.80
CA HIS A 77 -0.16 -24.24 -25.47
C HIS A 77 -1.47 -23.83 -24.76
N PHE A 78 -1.42 -22.79 -23.92
CA PHE A 78 -2.61 -22.32 -23.22
C PHE A 78 -3.51 -21.46 -24.13
N ASN A 79 -4.81 -21.76 -24.11
CA ASN A 79 -5.82 -20.90 -24.73
C ASN A 79 -6.02 -19.63 -23.89
N ALA A 80 -5.72 -18.46 -24.46
CA ALA A 80 -5.79 -17.18 -23.76
C ALA A 80 -7.17 -16.87 -23.15
N HIS A 81 -8.27 -17.18 -23.85
CA HIS A 81 -9.62 -16.90 -23.35
C HIS A 81 -9.99 -17.79 -22.16
N LYS A 82 -9.68 -19.09 -22.22
CA LYS A 82 -9.91 -20.00 -21.10
C LYS A 82 -9.04 -19.62 -19.91
N LEU A 83 -7.78 -19.27 -20.17
CA LEU A 83 -6.86 -18.86 -19.12
C LEU A 83 -7.32 -17.59 -18.41
N GLN A 84 -7.85 -16.61 -19.15
CA GLN A 84 -8.47 -15.43 -18.56
C GLN A 84 -9.65 -15.78 -17.64
N ALA A 85 -10.52 -16.71 -18.06
CA ALA A 85 -11.62 -17.18 -17.22
C ALA A 85 -11.13 -17.87 -15.94
N VAL A 86 -10.03 -18.63 -16.02
CA VAL A 86 -9.39 -19.23 -14.83
C VAL A 86 -8.84 -18.14 -13.91
N PHE A 87 -8.15 -17.13 -14.44
CA PHE A 87 -7.72 -15.97 -13.65
C PHE A 87 -8.87 -15.27 -12.95
N ASP A 88 -10.01 -15.08 -13.63
CA ASP A 88 -11.19 -14.45 -13.03
C ASP A 88 -11.79 -15.28 -11.89
N ILE A 89 -11.77 -16.62 -12.00
CA ILE A 89 -12.20 -17.53 -10.93
C ILE A 89 -11.24 -17.47 -9.73
N CYS A 90 -9.94 -17.31 -9.99
CA CYS A 90 -8.91 -17.22 -8.95
C CYS A 90 -8.83 -15.83 -8.29
N LYS A 91 -9.64 -14.84 -8.69
CA LYS A 91 -9.65 -13.53 -8.04
C LYS A 91 -10.24 -13.63 -6.63
N THR A 92 -9.47 -13.16 -5.65
CA THR A 92 -9.88 -13.03 -4.26
C THR A 92 -9.63 -11.61 -3.77
N THR A 93 -10.30 -11.21 -2.69
CA THR A 93 -10.10 -9.90 -2.06
C THR A 93 -9.48 -10.11 -0.68
N THR A 94 -8.36 -9.43 -0.42
CA THR A 94 -7.72 -9.49 0.89
C THR A 94 -8.52 -8.76 1.97
N VAL A 95 -8.15 -8.97 3.24
CA VAL A 95 -8.71 -8.22 4.39
C VAL A 95 -8.52 -6.70 4.29
N PHE A 96 -7.64 -6.26 3.41
CA PHE A 96 -7.33 -4.86 3.15
C PHE A 96 -8.04 -4.33 1.90
N ASN A 97 -9.01 -5.07 1.37
CA ASN A 97 -9.80 -4.75 0.19
C ASN A 97 -8.97 -4.62 -1.11
N ILE A 98 -7.87 -5.38 -1.21
CA ILE A 98 -7.06 -5.46 -2.42
C ILE A 98 -7.46 -6.73 -3.17
N ALA A 99 -7.90 -6.58 -4.42
CA ALA A 99 -8.18 -7.70 -5.32
C ALA A 99 -6.85 -8.28 -5.82
N GLN A 100 -6.65 -9.59 -5.65
CA GLN A 100 -5.43 -10.30 -6.06
C GLN A 100 -5.78 -11.72 -6.52
N TYR A 101 -4.85 -12.38 -7.20
CA TYR A 101 -5.02 -13.76 -7.63
C TYR A 101 -4.61 -14.75 -6.53
N ASP A 102 -5.43 -15.78 -6.31
CA ASP A 102 -5.05 -16.96 -5.54
C ASP A 102 -4.13 -17.85 -6.38
N ILE A 103 -2.82 -17.68 -6.18
CA ILE A 103 -1.76 -18.35 -6.94
C ILE A 103 -1.72 -19.86 -6.64
N GLU A 104 -2.02 -20.27 -5.41
CA GLU A 104 -2.05 -21.69 -5.04
C GLU A 104 -3.21 -22.39 -5.75
N TYR A 105 -4.38 -21.77 -5.75
CA TYR A 105 -5.53 -22.30 -6.46
C TYR A 105 -5.34 -22.29 -7.98
N LEU A 106 -4.75 -21.23 -8.53
CA LEU A 106 -4.38 -21.15 -9.95
C LEU A 106 -3.43 -22.29 -10.33
N HIS A 107 -2.36 -22.52 -9.55
CA HIS A 107 -1.43 -23.62 -9.77
C HIS A 107 -2.12 -24.98 -9.73
N ALA A 108 -3.03 -25.21 -8.78
CA ALA A 108 -3.79 -26.46 -8.68
C ALA A 108 -4.68 -26.70 -9.91
N LEU A 109 -5.37 -25.67 -10.40
CA LEU A 109 -6.22 -25.76 -11.59
C LEU A 109 -5.40 -26.03 -12.86
N LEU A 110 -4.28 -25.32 -13.05
CA LEU A 110 -3.41 -25.51 -14.21
C LEU A 110 -2.73 -26.88 -14.19
N THR A 111 -2.26 -27.33 -13.02
CA THR A 111 -1.68 -28.67 -12.86
C THR A 111 -2.70 -29.75 -13.24
N ARG A 112 -3.95 -29.59 -12.78
CA ARG A 112 -5.03 -30.53 -13.11
C ARG A 112 -5.32 -30.58 -14.60
N GLU A 113 -5.32 -29.42 -15.28
CA GLU A 113 -5.51 -29.35 -16.73
C GLU A 113 -4.38 -30.11 -17.45
N ILE A 114 -3.11 -29.86 -17.09
CA ILE A 114 -1.95 -30.52 -17.70
C ILE A 114 -2.04 -32.04 -17.52
N VAL A 115 -2.29 -32.51 -16.29
CA VAL A 115 -2.41 -33.95 -16.01
C VAL A 115 -3.57 -34.60 -16.77
N SER A 116 -4.67 -33.86 -17.00
CA SER A 116 -5.83 -34.38 -17.73
C SER A 116 -5.56 -34.66 -19.21
N THR A 117 -4.52 -34.03 -19.80
CA THR A 117 -4.14 -34.26 -21.20
C THR A 117 -3.57 -35.66 -21.45
N GLN A 118 -3.12 -36.35 -20.40
CA GLN A 118 -2.43 -37.64 -20.48
C GLN A 118 -1.21 -37.65 -21.42
N ALA A 119 -0.63 -36.48 -21.72
CA ALA A 119 0.56 -36.38 -22.55
C ALA A 119 1.81 -36.90 -21.82
N GLU A 120 2.66 -37.65 -22.52
CA GLU A 120 3.90 -38.21 -21.97
C GLU A 120 4.97 -37.13 -21.72
N ASP A 121 5.05 -36.12 -22.60
CA ASP A 121 5.92 -34.95 -22.43
C ASP A 121 5.09 -33.69 -22.16
N THR A 122 5.20 -33.19 -20.94
CA THR A 122 4.52 -31.96 -20.48
C THR A 122 5.51 -30.83 -20.17
N ALA A 123 6.82 -31.02 -20.43
CA ALA A 123 7.85 -30.10 -19.97
C ALA A 123 7.72 -28.68 -20.57
N ALA A 124 7.21 -28.55 -21.79
CA ALA A 124 6.96 -27.25 -22.40
C ALA A 124 5.75 -26.54 -21.77
N VAL A 125 4.66 -27.28 -21.51
CA VAL A 125 3.43 -26.74 -20.92
C VAL A 125 3.64 -26.37 -19.45
N THR A 126 4.43 -27.15 -18.70
CA THR A 126 4.81 -26.83 -17.32
C THR A 126 5.60 -25.53 -17.24
N ARG A 127 6.54 -25.29 -18.18
CA ARG A 127 7.26 -24.01 -18.27
C ARG A 127 6.34 -22.83 -18.58
N GLU A 128 5.35 -23.02 -19.46
CA GLU A 128 4.33 -21.99 -19.70
C GLU A 128 3.47 -21.74 -18.45
N MET A 129 3.10 -22.78 -17.71
CA MET A 129 2.39 -22.64 -16.44
C MET A 129 3.20 -21.83 -15.42
N GLU A 130 4.49 -22.12 -15.28
CA GLU A 130 5.38 -21.33 -14.41
C GLU A 130 5.40 -19.85 -14.82
N ALA A 131 5.50 -19.54 -16.11
CA ALA A 131 5.46 -18.16 -16.60
C ALA A 131 4.12 -17.46 -16.29
N VAL A 132 3.00 -18.18 -16.40
CA VAL A 132 1.66 -17.69 -16.02
C VAL A 132 1.58 -17.40 -14.51
N LEU A 133 2.14 -18.27 -13.68
CA LEU A 133 2.16 -18.09 -12.23
C LEU A 133 3.04 -16.90 -11.84
N THR A 134 4.22 -16.75 -12.47
CA THR A 134 5.09 -15.58 -12.29
C THR A 134 4.38 -14.28 -12.67
N TYR A 135 3.70 -14.26 -13.82
CA TYR A 135 2.87 -13.12 -14.21
C TYR A 135 1.82 -12.77 -13.14
N GLY A 136 1.13 -13.77 -12.59
CA GLY A 136 0.16 -13.57 -11.52
C GLY A 136 0.78 -13.04 -10.22
N THR A 137 1.95 -13.55 -9.83
CA THR A 137 2.66 -13.08 -8.62
C THR A 137 3.16 -11.65 -8.77
N ASP A 138 3.64 -11.27 -9.96
CA ASP A 138 4.15 -9.92 -10.23
C ASP A 138 3.00 -8.90 -10.18
N ILE A 139 1.85 -9.24 -10.78
CA ILE A 139 0.64 -8.40 -10.69
C ILE A 139 0.19 -8.25 -9.24
N ASN A 140 0.16 -9.34 -8.47
CA ASN A 140 -0.18 -9.29 -7.05
C ASN A 140 0.77 -8.38 -6.26
N ALA A 141 2.07 -8.47 -6.52
CA ALA A 141 3.07 -7.62 -5.87
C ALA A 141 2.83 -6.14 -6.16
N GLN A 142 2.58 -5.77 -7.42
CA GLN A 142 2.24 -4.39 -7.80
C GLN A 142 0.94 -3.91 -7.14
N LEU A 143 -0.10 -4.73 -7.13
CA LEU A 143 -1.38 -4.39 -6.50
C LEU A 143 -1.25 -4.20 -4.99
N LEU A 144 -0.49 -5.06 -4.32
CA LEU A 144 -0.19 -4.94 -2.88
C LEU A 144 0.61 -3.68 -2.59
N GLN A 145 1.63 -3.39 -3.39
CA GLN A 145 2.46 -2.20 -3.24
C GLN A 145 1.61 -0.93 -3.42
N ARG A 146 0.79 -0.86 -4.47
CA ARG A 146 -0.15 0.24 -4.71
C ARG A 146 -1.14 0.39 -3.56
N GLY A 147 -1.81 -0.69 -3.15
CA GLY A 147 -2.76 -0.65 -2.05
C GLY A 147 -2.12 -0.25 -0.73
N ALA A 148 -0.86 -0.62 -0.50
CA ALA A 148 -0.10 -0.19 0.68
C ALA A 148 0.16 1.32 0.69
N SER A 149 0.51 1.91 -0.46
CA SER A 149 0.68 3.36 -0.62
C SER A 149 -0.66 4.10 -0.47
N GLU A 150 -1.71 3.64 -1.15
CA GLU A 150 -3.03 4.25 -1.07
C GLU A 150 -3.54 4.28 0.39
N GLN A 151 -3.35 3.20 1.15
CA GLN A 151 -3.67 3.16 2.57
C GLN A 151 -2.82 4.11 3.41
N LEU A 152 -1.52 4.23 3.11
CA LEU A 152 -0.62 5.13 3.83
C LEU A 152 -1.01 6.60 3.62
N VAL A 153 -1.21 7.00 2.36
CA VAL A 153 -1.65 8.35 1.99
C VAL A 153 -3.03 8.64 2.57
N SER A 154 -3.95 7.67 2.51
CA SER A 154 -5.28 7.79 3.11
C SER A 154 -5.21 8.03 4.63
N GLY A 155 -4.39 7.27 5.35
CA GLY A 155 -4.21 7.43 6.80
C GLY A 155 -3.59 8.79 7.17
N CYS A 156 -2.55 9.23 6.46
CA CYS A 156 -1.97 10.56 6.63
C CYS A 156 -3.01 11.67 6.38
N THR A 157 -3.82 11.52 5.32
CA THR A 157 -4.87 12.48 4.97
C THR A 157 -5.95 12.55 6.06
N ALA A 158 -6.32 11.41 6.67
CA ALA A 158 -7.28 11.39 7.78
C ALA A 158 -6.77 12.22 8.98
N LEU A 159 -5.50 12.08 9.35
CA LEU A 159 -4.89 12.89 10.41
C LEU A 159 -4.87 14.39 10.07
N LEU A 160 -4.45 14.74 8.85
CA LEU A 160 -4.44 16.12 8.39
C LEU A 160 -5.85 16.73 8.38
N ASN A 161 -6.88 15.96 8.04
CA ASN A 161 -8.27 16.41 8.09
C ASN A 161 -8.72 16.69 9.53
N VAL A 162 -8.34 15.85 10.50
CA VAL A 162 -8.65 16.09 11.91
C VAL A 162 -7.93 17.34 12.40
N MET A 163 -6.65 17.50 12.08
CA MET A 163 -5.89 18.73 12.37
C MET A 163 -6.60 19.96 11.78
N ALA A 164 -6.99 19.91 10.51
CA ALA A 164 -7.66 21.02 9.82
C ALA A 164 -9.03 21.37 10.44
N LEU A 165 -9.77 20.36 10.92
CA LEU A 165 -11.10 20.57 11.51
C LEU A 165 -11.05 21.15 12.92
N PHE A 166 -10.01 20.83 13.69
CA PHE A 166 -9.88 21.24 15.09
C PHE A 166 -8.83 22.33 15.34
N ALA A 167 -8.05 22.74 14.34
CA ALA A 167 -7.09 23.82 14.50
C ALA A 167 -7.77 25.21 14.48
N PRO A 168 -7.58 26.05 15.51
CA PRO A 168 -7.75 27.49 15.38
C PRO A 168 -6.50 28.03 14.67
N VAL A 169 -6.59 28.42 13.40
CA VAL A 169 -5.44 28.96 12.63
C VAL A 169 -4.83 30.15 13.41
N PRO A 170 -3.53 30.10 13.80
CA PRO A 170 -2.43 30.18 12.84
C PRO A 170 -1.36 29.07 12.97
N PHE A 171 -1.04 28.47 11.83
CA PHE A 171 -0.02 27.42 11.64
C PHE A 171 1.42 27.97 11.45
N PHE A 172 1.63 29.27 11.63
CA PHE A 172 2.95 29.90 11.57
C PHE A 172 3.12 30.87 12.74
N SER A 173 4.33 30.89 13.32
CA SER A 173 4.73 31.85 14.34
C SER A 173 4.57 33.26 13.80
N ILE A 174 3.52 33.96 14.23
CA ILE A 174 3.46 35.41 14.10
C ILE A 174 4.59 35.93 14.98
N GLY A 175 5.66 36.43 14.34
CA GLY A 175 6.80 37.00 15.03
C GLY A 175 6.33 37.95 16.13
N GLN A 176 6.97 37.85 17.29
CA GLN A 176 6.79 38.76 18.41
C GLN A 176 6.81 40.21 17.90
N PHE A 177 5.66 40.86 17.84
CA PHE A 177 5.61 42.32 17.77
C PHE A 177 5.93 42.83 19.18
N PRO A 178 6.95 43.69 19.37
CA PRO A 178 7.25 44.27 20.67
C PRO A 178 6.09 45.19 21.08
N ALA A 179 5.83 45.21 22.39
CA ALA A 179 4.86 46.05 23.06
C ALA A 179 5.13 47.55 22.90
#